data_AF-A0A7W9WS61-F1
#
_entry.id   AF-A0A7W9WS61-F1
#
_cell.length_a   1.000
_cell.length_b   1.000
_cell.length_c   1.000
_cell.angle_alpha   90.00
_cell.angle_beta   90.00
_cell.angle_gamma   90.00
#
_symmetry.space_group_name_H-M   'P 1'
#
loop_
_entity.id
_entity.type
_entity.pdbx_description
1 polymer ?
#
loop_
_entity_poly.entity_id
_entity_poly.type
_entity_poly.pdbx_seq_one_letter_code
_entity_poly.pdbx_strand_id
1 'polypeptide(L)' 'MLSPHEFATLMLIRHAPEQIDMNREELDTLLERQLVALETRAEGLRLPSLTTAGHSLLEALGRVEPVRVAHDDMSFDTH' A
#
# COMPACT_ATOMS: atom_id res chain seq x y z
N MET A 1 11.58 -6.69 11.12
CA MET A 1 10.79 -7.30 10.03
C MET A 1 9.39 -6.72 10.10
N LEU A 2 8.71 -6.54 8.96
CA LEU A 2 7.34 -6.02 8.99
C LEU A 2 6.36 -7.10 9.44
N SER A 3 5.53 -6.79 10.43
CA SER A 3 4.40 -7.64 10.82
C SER A 3 3.29 -7.56 9.76
N PRO A 4 2.41 -8.57 9.67
CA PRO A 4 1.26 -8.53 8.77
C PRO A 4 0.37 -7.30 8.99
N HIS A 5 0.27 -6.82 10.24
CA HIS A 5 -0.52 -5.64 10.59
C HIS A 5 0.14 -4.33 10.14
N GLU A 6 1.47 -4.23 10.25
CA GLU A 6 2.23 -3.08 9.73
C GLU A 6 2.10 -3.02 8.20
N PHE A 7 2.17 -4.16 7.51
CA PHE A 7 1.98 -4.23 6.06
C PHE A 7 0.55 -3.84 5.64
N ALA A 8 -0.48 -4.32 6.34
CA ALA A 8 -1.86 -3.91 6.08
C ALA A 8 -2.06 -2.40 6.26
N THR A 9 -1.42 -1.82 7.28
CA THR A 9 -1.47 -0.37 7.52
C THR A 9 -0.81 0.41 6.38
N LEU A 10 0.36 -0.02 5.88
CA LEU A 10 1.00 0.57 4.70
C LEU A 10 0.09 0.52 3.46
N MET A 11 -0.57 -0.61 3.23
CA MET A 11 -1.53 -0.75 2.12
C MET A 11 -2.74 0.17 2.28
N LEU A 12 -3.27 0.32 3.50
CA LEU A 12 -4.36 1.25 3.77
C LEU A 12 -3.93 2.70 3.59
N ILE A 13 -2.73 3.10 4.02
CA ILE A 13 -2.20 4.46 3.79
C ILE A 13 -2.10 4.77 2.28
N ARG A 14 -1.75 3.77 1.45
CA ARG A 14 -1.69 3.93 -0.01
C ARG A 14 -3.06 4.23 -0.64
N HIS A 15 -4.11 3.55 -0.16
CA HIS A 15 -5.41 3.51 -0.83
C HIS A 15 -6.48 4.39 -0.17
N ALA A 16 -6.36 4.62 1.14
CA ALA A 16 -7.34 5.31 1.99
C ALA A 16 -6.65 5.94 3.22
N PRO A 17 -5.73 6.92 3.04
CA PRO A 17 -5.02 7.56 4.14
C PRO A 17 -5.95 8.25 5.14
N GLU A 18 -7.15 8.68 4.73
CA GLU A 18 -8.18 9.28 5.57
C GLU A 18 -8.84 8.30 6.55
N GLN A 19 -8.72 6.99 6.33
CA GLN A 19 -9.29 5.96 7.20
C GLN A 19 -8.30 5.47 8.27
N ILE A 20 -7.07 5.97 8.25
CA ILE A 20 -6.03 5.57 9.20
C ILE A 20 -6.22 6.33 10.49
N ASP A 21 -6.32 5.58 11.60
CA ASP A 21 -6.26 6.15 12.93
C ASP A 21 -4.83 6.63 13.24
N MET A 22 -4.69 7.91 13.59
CA MET A 22 -3.41 8.54 13.92
C MET A 22 -2.81 8.04 15.25
N ASN A 23 -3.60 7.34 16.08
CA ASN A 23 -3.15 6.80 17.37
C ASN A 23 -2.76 5.32 17.29
N ARG A 24 -2.64 4.75 16.09
CA ARG A 24 -2.22 3.36 15.91
C ARG A 24 -0.72 3.20 16.16
N GLU A 25 -0.36 2.24 17.00
CA GLU A 25 1.04 1.88 17.28
C GLU A 25 1.80 1.45 16.01
N GLU A 26 1.10 0.83 15.04
CA GLU A 26 1.72 0.48 13.76
C GLU A 26 2.10 1.72 12.95
N LEU A 27 1.31 2.80 13.02
CA LEU A 27 1.61 4.04 12.32
C LEU A 27 2.88 4.68 12.89
N ASP A 28 3.02 4.71 14.21
CA ASP A 28 4.22 5.21 14.88
C ASP A 28 5.45 4.39 14.46
N THR A 29 5.32 3.07 14.41
CA THR A 29 6.42 2.20 13.96
C THR A 29 6.80 2.44 12.49
N LEU A 30 5.81 2.71 11.63
CA LEU A 30 6.05 3.03 10.21
C LEU A 30 6.68 4.42 10.02
N LEU A 31 6.34 5.38 10.88
CA LEU A 31 6.95 6.71 10.94
C LEU A 31 8.41 6.62 11.41
N GLU A 32 8.68 5.86 12.48
CA GLU A 32 10.04 5.60 12.98
C GLU A 32 10.94 4.97 11.92
N ARG A 33 10.38 4.07 11.10
CA ARG A 33 11.08 3.42 9.99
C ARG A 33 11.14 4.27 8.71
N GLN A 34 10.60 5.50 8.73
CA GLN A 34 10.57 6.42 7.59
C GLN A 34 9.87 5.84 6.35
N LEU A 35 8.94 4.91 6.54
CA LEU A 35 8.12 4.35 5.45
C LEU A 35 6.89 5.22 5.19
N VAL A 36 6.46 5.97 6.20
CA VAL A 36 5.33 6.90 6.19
C VAL A 36 5.80 8.26 6.68
N ALA A 37 5.15 9.33 6.23
CA ALA A 37 5.30 10.69 6.71
C ALA A 37 3.91 11.29 6.96
N LEU A 38 3.81 12.29 7.84
CA LEU A 38 2.57 13.04 8.05
C LEU A 38 2.59 14.29 7.17
N GLU A 39 1.73 14.33 6.17
CA GLU A 39 1.58 15.47 5.27
C GLU A 39 0.39 16.34 5.68
N THR A 40 0.56 17.66 5.60
CA THR A 40 -0.52 18.61 5.82
C THR A 40 -1.23 18.86 4.49
N ARG A 41 -2.50 18.45 4.39
CA ARG A 41 -3.33 18.69 3.21
C ARG A 41 -3.90 20.11 3.22
N ALA A 42 -4.48 20.50 2.09
CA ALA A 42 -5.03 21.85 1.83
C ALA A 42 -6.04 22.38 2.88
N GLU A 43 -6.60 21.49 3.70
CA GLU A 43 -7.61 21.82 4.72
C GLU A 43 -7.02 21.88 6.15
N GLY A 44 -5.68 21.84 6.28
CA GLY A 44 -5.00 21.73 7.58
C GLY A 44 -5.06 20.32 8.20
N LEU A 45 -5.66 19.36 7.49
CA LEU A 45 -5.70 17.96 7.88
C LEU A 45 -4.32 17.34 7.76
N ARG A 46 -3.85 16.69 8.83
CA ARG A 46 -2.63 15.89 8.85
C ARG A 46 -2.99 14.47 8.46
N LEU A 47 -2.56 14.02 7.29
CA LEU A 47 -2.81 12.67 6.81
C LEU A 47 -1.50 11.92 6.65
N PRO A 48 -1.49 10.61 6.90
CA PRO A 48 -0.33 9.77 6.65
C PRO A 48 -0.17 9.62 5.13
N SER A 49 1.07 9.74 4.67
CA SER A 49 1.47 9.60 3.26
C SER A 49 2.68 8.69 3.20
N LEU A 50 2.75 7.86 2.16
CA LEU A 50 3.88 6.96 1.95
C LEU A 50 5.11 7.75 1.50
N THR A 51 6.25 7.47 2.12
CA THR A 51 7.53 8.00 1.62
C THR A 51 7.99 7.25 0.37
N THR A 52 9.05 7.72 -0.28
CA THR A 52 9.71 7.01 -1.38
C THR A 52 10.13 5.58 -0.98
N ALA A 53 10.57 5.41 0.27
CA ALA A 53 10.94 4.10 0.80
C ALA A 53 9.71 3.19 1.00
N GLY A 54 8.62 3.73 1.56
CA GLY A 54 7.35 3.01 1.70
C GLY A 54 6.79 2.53 0.34
N HIS A 55 6.83 3.41 -0.67
CA HIS A 55 6.45 3.04 -2.04
C HIS A 55 7.35 1.95 -2.61
N SER A 56 8.68 2.11 -2.52
CA SER A 56 9.62 1.12 -3.07
C SER A 56 9.46 -0.26 -2.43
N LEU A 57 9.16 -0.29 -1.13
CA LEU A 57 8.88 -1.51 -0.39
C LEU A 57 7.57 -2.17 -0.83
N LEU A 58 6.48 -1.40 -0.93
CA LEU A 58 5.20 -1.91 -1.42
C LEU A 58 5.29 -2.41 -2.86
N GLU A 59 6.05 -1.72 -3.71
CA GLU A 59 6.31 -2.16 -5.09
C GLU A 59 7.16 -3.43 -5.12
N ALA A 60 8.15 -3.58 -4.23
CA ALA A 60 8.92 -4.82 -4.11
C ALA A 60 8.08 -6.02 -3.62
N LEU A 61 7.13 -5.78 -2.71
CA LEU A 61 6.23 -6.80 -2.18
C LEU A 61 5.05 -7.11 -3.12
N GLY A 62 4.55 -6.10 -3.83
CA GLY A 62 3.47 -6.21 -4.82
C GLY A 62 3.92 -6.74 -6.18
N ARG A 63 5.23 -6.85 -6.42
CA ARG A 63 5.80 -7.51 -7.61
C ARG A 63 5.71 -9.04 -7.56
N VAL A 64 4.98 -9.62 -6.61
CA VAL A 64 4.41 -10.95 -6.83
C VAL A 64 3.34 -10.77 -7.91
N GLU A 65 3.77 -10.81 -9.18
CA GLU A 65 2.87 -10.62 -10.33
C GLU A 65 1.61 -11.47 -10.13
N PRO A 66 0.40 -10.93 -10.31
CA PRO A 66 -0.73 -11.79 -10.56
C PRO A 66 -0.32 -12.60 -11.78
N VAL A 67 -0.25 -13.93 -11.62
CA VAL A 67 -0.10 -14.87 -12.74
C VAL A 67 -1.02 -14.35 -13.84
N ARG A 68 -0.44 -13.81 -14.91
CA ARG A 68 -1.20 -13.50 -16.11
C ARG A 68 -1.71 -14.83 -16.59
N VAL A 69 -2.93 -15.17 -16.20
CA VAL A 69 -3.67 -16.25 -16.85
C VAL A 69 -3.90 -15.72 -18.24
N ALA A 70 -2.99 -16.07 -19.15
CA ALA A 70 -3.24 -15.97 -20.57
C ALA A 70 -4.55 -16.74 -20.79
N HIS A 71 -5.63 -16.01 -21.04
CA HIS A 71 -6.78 -16.58 -21.69
C HIS A 71 -6.31 -16.95 -23.10
N ASP A 72 -5.69 -18.12 -23.22
CA ASP A 72 -5.46 -18.76 -24.50
C ASP A 72 -6.84 -19.00 -25.14
N ASP A 73 -7.03 -18.29 -26.24
CA ASP A 73 -7.82 -18.66 -27.42
C ASP A 73 -8.96 -19.65 -27.18
N MET A 74 -10.17 -19.12 -26.95
CA MET A 74 -11.38 -19.84 -27.35
C MET A 74 -11.65 -19.58 -28.84
N SER A 75 -10.92 -20.28 -29.70
CA SER A 75 -11.32 -20.49 -31.10
C SER A 75 -12.41 -21.57 -31.11
N PHE A 76 -13.67 -21.15 -31.14
CA PHE A 76 -14.78 -22.05 -31.46
C PHE A 76 -14.87 -22.18 -32.98
N ASP A 77 -14.17 -23.18 -33.53
CA ASP A 77 -14.48 -23.70 -34.86
C ASP A 77 -15.89 -24.31 -34.82
N THR A 78 -16.81 -23.65 -35.51
CA THR A 78 -18.15 -24.17 -35.78
C THR A 78 -18.11 -24.86 -37.15
N HIS A 79 -18.28 -26.18 -37.18
CA HIS A 79 -18.63 -26.97 -38.36
C HIS A 79 -19.99 -27.62 -38.13
#